data_AF-A0A962H0K7-F1
#
_entry.id   AF-A0A962H0K7-F1
#
_cell.length_a   1.000
_cell.length_b   1.000
_cell.length_c   1.000
_cell.angle_alpha   90.00
_cell.angle_beta   90.00
_cell.angle_gamma   90.00
#
_symmetry.space_group_name_H-M   'P 1'
#
loop_
_entity.id
_entity.type
_entity.pdbx_description
1 polymer ?
#
loop_
_entity_poly.entity_id
_entity_poly.type
_entity_poly.pdbx_seq_one_letter_code
_entity_poly.pdbx_strand_id
1 'polypeptide(L)'
;LPPESLPLTQSAAQLTELMRSGSREATLRLLRQTEQCDLYRKGRQGLDMALGLSEAAQNPQAQEGSVAILFNGKAGEKSQLESMTEGAAELMAKHELQCAGFTDPDDRLRFEAQWRAALMGELEGLILFSVSPAIKLERAIEQGDRIERYRERALSFLTQAMALHSAQAVAQLMEAFDPEWIPPPLRPQEGKSIPPGMRAMLADGFPPPPLRQLAGNDAQAAYRYAQLCERVCPDLQRSAATALIERLRGSLDGAERERAESEAQRLREQYFPDAHRADWVEIAGESGNPSSSAPGTP
;
A
#
# COMPACT_ATOMS: atom_id res chain seq x y z
N LEU A 1 26.34 4.94 -12.99
CA LEU A 1 25.54 5.31 -11.80
C LEU A 1 26.49 5.77 -10.69
N PRO A 2 26.09 6.71 -9.80
CA PRO A 2 26.86 7.01 -8.59
C PRO A 2 27.05 5.75 -7.72
N PRO A 3 28.08 5.66 -6.85
CA PRO A 3 28.23 4.56 -5.89
C PRO A 3 26.99 4.36 -5.00
N GLU A 4 26.63 3.13 -4.67
CA GLU A 4 25.47 2.83 -3.80
C GLU A 4 25.63 3.31 -2.36
N SER A 5 26.87 3.43 -1.88
CA SER A 5 27.18 3.95 -0.55
C SER A 5 26.97 5.46 -0.42
N LEU A 6 26.79 6.20 -1.52
CA LEU A 6 26.54 7.63 -1.45
C LEU A 6 25.10 7.90 -1.00
N PRO A 7 24.90 8.74 0.03
CA PRO A 7 23.57 9.15 0.47
C PRO A 7 22.73 9.75 -0.68
N LEU A 8 21.42 9.63 -0.58
CA LEU A 8 20.51 10.16 -1.61
C LEU A 8 20.63 11.68 -1.74
N THR A 9 20.93 12.40 -0.66
CA THR A 9 21.24 13.85 -0.69
C THR A 9 22.35 14.22 -1.67
N GLN A 10 23.34 13.33 -1.86
CA GLN A 10 24.51 13.58 -2.70
C GLN A 10 24.34 12.98 -4.11
N SER A 11 23.55 11.92 -4.25
CA SER A 11 23.39 11.18 -5.50
C SER A 11 22.12 11.54 -6.29
N ALA A 12 21.11 12.14 -5.66
CA ALA A 12 19.80 12.39 -6.25
C ALA A 12 19.88 13.20 -7.55
N ALA A 13 20.70 14.26 -7.62
CA ALA A 13 20.78 15.10 -8.81
C ALA A 13 21.28 14.33 -10.04
N GLN A 14 22.37 13.58 -9.88
CA GLN A 14 22.95 12.75 -10.95
C GLN A 14 22.00 11.61 -11.35
N LEU A 15 21.40 10.93 -10.37
CA LEU A 15 20.42 9.89 -10.66
C LEU A 15 19.20 10.45 -11.40
N THR A 16 18.74 11.66 -11.03
CA THR A 16 17.60 12.31 -11.68
C THR A 16 17.90 12.63 -13.13
N GLU A 17 19.10 13.12 -13.43
CA GLU A 17 19.53 13.38 -14.81
C GLU A 17 19.58 12.10 -15.64
N LEU A 18 20.18 11.02 -15.09
CA LEU A 18 20.24 9.72 -15.76
C LEU A 18 18.85 9.10 -15.98
N MET A 19 17.96 9.20 -15.00
CA MET A 19 16.57 8.78 -15.14
C MET A 19 15.87 9.58 -16.26
N ARG A 20 16.11 10.89 -16.33
CA ARG A 20 15.51 11.75 -17.36
C ARG A 20 16.03 11.46 -18.76
N SER A 21 17.29 11.02 -18.88
CA SER A 21 17.86 10.54 -20.14
C SER A 21 17.48 9.10 -20.51
N GLY A 22 16.65 8.43 -19.68
CA GLY A 22 16.09 7.11 -19.98
C GLY A 22 16.86 5.93 -19.38
N SER A 23 17.77 6.14 -18.42
CA SER A 23 18.42 5.03 -17.72
C SER A 23 17.42 4.30 -16.82
N ARG A 24 17.17 3.02 -17.17
CA ARG A 24 16.34 2.10 -16.39
C ARG A 24 16.89 1.92 -14.98
N GLU A 25 18.19 1.66 -14.85
CA GLU A 25 18.83 1.38 -13.56
C GLU A 25 18.81 2.60 -12.64
N ALA A 26 19.01 3.81 -13.18
CA ALA A 26 18.90 5.04 -12.40
C ALA A 26 17.47 5.25 -11.89
N THR A 27 16.48 4.92 -12.71
CA THR A 27 15.05 5.05 -12.36
C THR A 27 14.65 4.09 -11.25
N LEU A 28 14.98 2.80 -11.40
CA LEU A 28 14.70 1.79 -10.37
C LEU A 28 15.45 2.07 -9.07
N ARG A 29 16.68 2.60 -9.16
CA ARG A 29 17.43 3.03 -7.98
C ARG A 29 16.74 4.20 -7.28
N LEU A 30 16.31 5.23 -8.02
CA LEU A 30 15.59 6.36 -7.43
C LEU A 30 14.28 5.94 -6.81
N LEU A 31 13.52 5.07 -7.47
CA LEU A 31 12.26 4.54 -6.96
C LEU A 31 12.47 3.90 -5.58
N ARG A 32 13.40 2.94 -5.48
CA ARG A 32 13.71 2.25 -4.23
C ARG A 32 14.26 3.18 -3.15
N GLN A 33 15.22 4.05 -3.49
CA GLN A 33 15.83 4.94 -2.49
C GLN A 33 14.83 6.00 -1.99
N THR A 34 13.96 6.54 -2.85
CA THR A 34 12.93 7.49 -2.41
C THR A 34 11.85 6.83 -1.55
N GLU A 35 11.48 5.58 -1.81
CA GLU A 35 10.58 4.80 -0.95
C GLU A 35 11.20 4.51 0.42
N GLN A 36 12.47 4.10 0.46
CA GLN A 36 13.22 3.90 1.71
C GLN A 36 13.31 5.20 2.52
N CYS A 37 13.53 6.34 1.87
CA CYS A 37 13.57 7.62 2.56
C CYS A 37 12.20 8.11 3.03
N ASP A 38 11.11 7.70 2.36
CA ASP A 38 9.76 7.91 2.89
C ASP A 38 9.50 7.07 4.15
N LEU A 39 9.95 5.81 4.16
CA LEU A 39 9.89 4.95 5.36
C LEU A 39 10.71 5.54 6.52
N TYR A 40 11.93 5.99 6.25
CA TYR A 40 12.76 6.69 7.24
C TYR A 40 12.04 7.92 7.83
N ARG A 41 11.42 8.73 6.96
CA ARG A 41 10.65 9.91 7.38
C ARG A 41 9.43 9.54 8.24
N LYS A 42 8.69 8.50 7.86
CA LYS A 42 7.55 7.96 8.64
C LYS A 42 8.02 7.43 9.99
N GLY A 43 9.14 6.71 10.05
CA GLY A 43 9.76 6.25 11.28
C GLY A 43 10.09 7.41 12.22
N ARG A 44 10.75 8.45 11.68
CA ARG A 44 11.04 9.67 12.44
C ARG A 44 9.78 10.35 12.98
N GLN A 45 8.75 10.50 12.15
CA GLN A 45 7.47 11.08 12.58
C GLN A 45 6.78 10.23 13.66
N GLY A 46 6.84 8.91 13.55
CA GLY A 46 6.32 7.98 14.55
C GLY A 46 7.05 8.10 15.89
N LEU A 47 8.38 8.24 15.86
CA LEU A 47 9.19 8.47 17.06
C LEU A 47 8.86 9.82 17.70
N ASP A 48 8.80 10.89 16.91
CA ASP A 48 8.44 12.24 17.40
C ASP A 48 7.04 12.24 18.05
N MET A 49 6.07 11.52 17.45
CA MET A 49 4.73 11.34 18.02
C MET A 49 4.76 10.54 19.33
N ALA A 50 5.51 9.44 19.38
CA ALA A 50 5.62 8.61 20.57
C ALA A 50 6.25 9.37 21.75
N LEU A 51 7.29 10.17 21.48
CA LEU A 51 7.92 11.04 22.47
C LEU A 51 6.94 12.10 22.97
N GLY A 52 6.23 12.79 22.07
CA GLY A 52 5.23 13.79 22.45
C GLY A 52 4.08 13.23 23.28
N LEU A 53 3.62 12.00 22.98
CA LEU A 53 2.61 11.31 23.78
C LEU A 53 3.13 10.90 25.16
N SER A 54 4.39 10.48 25.26
CA SER A 54 5.03 10.16 26.55
C SER A 54 5.14 11.40 27.44
N GLU A 55 5.55 12.54 26.87
CA GLU A 55 5.60 13.82 27.57
C GLU A 55 4.21 14.28 28.03
N ALA A 56 3.18 14.15 27.17
CA ALA A 56 1.80 14.50 27.51
C ALA A 56 1.22 13.62 28.64
N ALA A 57 1.55 12.32 28.66
CA ALA A 57 1.10 11.39 29.69
C ALA A 57 1.73 11.65 31.06
N GLN A 58 2.91 12.27 31.11
CA GLN A 58 3.57 12.69 32.34
C GLN A 58 2.99 14.00 32.92
N ASN A 59 2.07 14.65 32.20
CA ASN A 59 1.47 15.92 32.61
C ASN A 59 0.11 15.70 33.33
N PRO A 60 0.00 15.99 34.64
CA PRO A 60 -1.16 15.61 35.47
C PRO A 60 -2.50 16.29 35.12
N GLN A 61 -2.51 17.28 34.22
CA GLN A 61 -3.74 17.94 33.75
C GLN A 61 -4.39 17.27 32.51
N ALA A 62 -3.75 16.27 31.89
CA ALA A 62 -4.22 15.64 30.65
C ALA A 62 -5.04 14.34 30.85
N GLN A 63 -5.45 14.03 32.09
CA GLN A 63 -5.99 12.72 32.46
C GLN A 63 -7.47 12.45 32.13
N GLU A 64 -8.18 13.33 31.42
CA GLU A 64 -9.55 13.04 31.00
C GLU A 64 -9.63 12.52 29.56
N GLY A 65 -9.67 11.19 29.43
CA GLY A 65 -10.56 10.53 28.47
C GLY A 65 -9.97 9.85 27.23
N SER A 66 -8.74 10.16 26.79
CA SER A 66 -8.22 9.62 25.51
C SER A 66 -6.80 9.03 25.58
N VAL A 67 -5.95 9.49 26.51
CA VAL A 67 -4.55 9.04 26.62
C VAL A 67 -4.45 7.66 27.30
N ALA A 68 -5.33 7.33 28.24
CA ALA A 68 -5.25 6.10 29.05
C ALA A 68 -5.34 4.77 28.25
N ILE A 69 -5.93 4.78 27.05
CA ILE A 69 -6.09 3.56 26.22
C ILE A 69 -4.75 3.14 25.59
N LEU A 70 -3.82 4.07 25.37
CA LEU A 70 -2.51 3.79 24.75
C LEU A 70 -1.46 3.26 25.73
N PHE A 71 -1.68 3.43 27.04
CA PHE A 71 -0.73 3.06 28.11
C PHE A 71 -1.18 1.85 28.94
N ASN A 72 -2.42 1.37 28.79
CA ASN A 72 -2.92 0.20 29.49
C ASN A 72 -2.49 -1.11 28.82
N GLY A 73 -1.20 -1.45 28.91
CA GLY A 73 -0.75 -2.83 28.74
C GLY A 73 -1.06 -3.64 29.99
N LYS A 74 -1.51 -4.89 29.84
CA LYS A 74 -1.51 -5.83 30.98
C LYS A 74 -0.05 -6.08 31.40
N ALA A 75 0.20 -6.32 32.68
CA ALA A 75 1.55 -6.64 33.17
C ALA A 75 2.16 -7.81 32.35
N GLY A 76 3.19 -7.51 31.55
CA GLY A 76 3.86 -8.46 30.64
C GLY A 76 3.59 -8.26 29.14
N GLU A 77 2.65 -7.38 28.75
CA GLU A 77 2.36 -7.05 27.36
C GLU A 77 3.02 -5.70 27.01
N LYS A 78 3.84 -5.64 25.95
CA LYS A 78 4.45 -4.39 25.48
C LYS A 78 3.34 -3.37 25.24
N SER A 79 3.50 -2.18 25.81
CA SER A 79 2.55 -1.11 25.53
C SER A 79 2.56 -0.79 24.04
N GLN A 80 1.43 -0.36 23.49
CA GLN A 80 1.33 0.04 22.07
C GLN A 80 2.34 1.16 21.75
N LEU A 81 2.69 1.98 22.74
CA LEU A 81 3.70 3.02 22.61
C LEU A 81 5.12 2.44 22.46
N GLU A 82 5.48 1.43 23.25
CA GLU A 82 6.79 0.77 23.16
C GLU A 82 6.98 0.08 21.81
N SER A 83 5.97 -0.63 21.30
CA SER A 83 6.04 -1.28 19.99
C SER A 83 6.15 -0.28 18.84
N MET A 84 5.43 0.84 18.92
CA MET A 84 5.55 1.95 17.96
C MET A 84 6.96 2.55 17.97
N THR A 85 7.54 2.73 19.15
CA THR A 85 8.87 3.34 19.32
C THR A 85 9.97 2.43 18.79
N GLU A 86 9.92 1.13 19.11
CA GLU A 86 10.87 0.15 18.61
C GLU A 86 10.82 0.04 17.07
N GLY A 87 9.63 -0.12 16.49
CA GLY A 87 9.50 -0.21 15.03
C GLY A 87 9.96 1.07 14.31
N ALA A 88 9.69 2.24 14.89
CA ALA A 88 10.19 3.51 14.38
C ALA A 88 11.72 3.59 14.41
N ALA A 89 12.34 3.17 15.53
CA ALA A 89 13.79 3.16 15.69
C ALA A 89 14.47 2.19 14.71
N GLU A 90 13.90 1.01 14.49
CA GLU A 90 14.40 0.03 13.52
C GLU A 90 14.38 0.58 12.08
N LEU A 91 13.28 1.21 11.67
CA LEU A 91 13.19 1.86 10.36
C LEU A 91 14.19 3.00 10.19
N MET A 92 14.39 3.79 11.24
CA MET A 92 15.38 4.87 11.23
C MET A 92 16.80 4.31 11.09
N ALA A 93 17.19 3.36 11.93
CA ALA A 93 18.53 2.77 11.92
C ALA A 93 18.86 2.10 10.57
N LYS A 94 17.88 1.44 9.95
CA LYS A 94 18.05 0.75 8.66
C LYS A 94 18.35 1.70 7.51
N HIS A 95 17.81 2.92 7.54
CA HIS A 95 17.83 3.84 6.39
C HIS A 95 18.56 5.16 6.63
N GLU A 96 19.01 5.44 7.85
CA GLU A 96 19.65 6.70 8.23
C GLU A 96 20.82 7.09 7.32
N LEU A 97 21.78 6.18 7.08
CA LEU A 97 22.95 6.46 6.26
C LEU A 97 22.61 6.90 4.83
N GLN A 98 21.49 6.39 4.29
CA GLN A 98 21.05 6.69 2.92
C GLN A 98 20.16 7.94 2.85
N CYS A 99 19.38 8.19 3.90
CA CYS A 99 18.26 9.13 3.86
C CYS A 99 18.41 10.36 4.75
N ALA A 100 19.38 10.37 5.67
CA ALA A 100 19.62 11.52 6.54
C ALA A 100 19.85 12.80 5.73
N GLY A 101 19.08 13.84 6.04
CA GLY A 101 19.13 15.13 5.37
C GLY A 101 18.47 15.19 3.99
N PHE A 102 17.98 14.05 3.45
CA PHE A 102 17.26 14.05 2.17
C PHE A 102 15.83 14.57 2.38
N THR A 103 15.41 15.47 1.49
CA THR A 103 14.05 15.98 1.45
C THR A 103 13.55 15.97 0.01
N ASP A 104 12.36 15.39 -0.19
CA ASP A 104 11.58 15.51 -1.43
C ASP A 104 10.28 16.21 -1.06
N PRO A 105 10.29 17.55 -0.93
CA PRO A 105 9.07 18.27 -0.62
C PRO A 105 8.04 17.93 -1.69
N ASP A 106 6.90 17.40 -1.23
CA ASP A 106 5.75 16.99 -2.06
C ASP A 106 5.92 15.73 -2.88
N ASP A 107 6.93 14.92 -2.57
CA ASP A 107 7.17 13.61 -3.16
C ASP A 107 7.28 13.69 -4.71
N ARG A 108 7.78 14.82 -5.23
CA ARG A 108 7.83 15.09 -6.68
C ARG A 108 8.82 14.18 -7.37
N LEU A 109 10.00 13.98 -6.78
CA LEU A 109 11.01 13.08 -7.33
C LEU A 109 10.52 11.63 -7.28
N ARG A 110 9.89 11.22 -6.17
CA ARG A 110 9.28 9.90 -6.05
C ARG A 110 8.20 9.66 -7.11
N PHE A 111 7.32 10.64 -7.34
CA PHE A 111 6.30 10.54 -8.39
C PHE A 111 6.92 10.40 -9.79
N GLU A 112 7.96 11.20 -10.11
CA GLU A 112 8.64 11.10 -11.39
C GLU A 112 9.30 9.72 -11.59
N ALA A 113 9.91 9.17 -10.54
CA ALA A 113 10.50 7.83 -10.56
C ALA A 113 9.44 6.73 -10.75
N GLN A 114 8.34 6.77 -9.99
CA GLN A 114 7.19 5.85 -10.16
C GLN A 114 6.66 5.89 -11.59
N TRP A 115 6.38 7.09 -12.10
CA TRP A 115 5.86 7.31 -13.44
C TRP A 115 6.78 6.75 -14.53
N ARG A 116 8.09 7.02 -14.44
CA ARG A 116 9.06 6.54 -15.43
C ARG A 116 9.26 5.04 -15.36
N ALA A 117 9.34 4.46 -14.15
CA ALA A 117 9.42 3.01 -13.99
C ALA A 117 8.19 2.32 -14.59
N ALA A 118 6.99 2.85 -14.33
CA ALA A 118 5.75 2.34 -14.92
C ALA A 118 5.76 2.45 -16.46
N LEU A 119 6.19 3.58 -17.03
CA LEU A 119 6.31 3.75 -18.48
C LEU A 119 7.32 2.79 -19.14
N MET A 120 8.32 2.35 -18.40
CA MET A 120 9.28 1.33 -18.86
C MET A 120 8.73 -0.11 -18.76
N GLY A 121 7.53 -0.30 -18.20
CA GLY A 121 6.95 -1.62 -17.98
C GLY A 121 7.55 -2.34 -16.77
N GLU A 122 8.22 -1.63 -15.86
CA GLU A 122 8.74 -2.23 -14.63
C GLU A 122 7.59 -2.55 -13.69
N LEU A 123 7.48 -3.82 -13.28
CA LEU A 123 6.37 -4.29 -12.43
C LEU A 123 6.24 -3.46 -11.14
N GLU A 124 7.35 -3.20 -10.45
CA GLU A 124 7.40 -2.36 -9.24
C GLU A 124 6.85 -0.96 -9.50
N GLY A 125 7.23 -0.35 -10.64
CA GLY A 125 6.71 0.97 -11.05
C GLY A 125 5.22 0.94 -11.36
N LEU A 126 4.75 -0.07 -12.12
CA LEU A 126 3.34 -0.25 -12.48
C LEU A 126 2.46 -0.37 -11.23
N ILE A 127 2.89 -1.18 -10.25
CA ILE A 127 2.17 -1.39 -9.00
C ILE A 127 2.21 -0.14 -8.12
N LEU A 128 3.41 0.39 -7.80
CA LEU A 128 3.55 1.53 -6.89
C LEU A 128 2.85 2.77 -7.41
N PHE A 129 2.98 3.08 -8.71
CA PHE A 129 2.28 4.22 -9.29
C PHE A 129 0.76 4.09 -9.16
N SER A 130 0.23 2.88 -9.32
CA SER A 130 -1.22 2.65 -9.36
C SER A 130 -1.85 2.59 -7.97
N VAL A 131 -1.19 1.93 -7.02
CA VAL A 131 -1.72 1.62 -5.68
C VAL A 131 -1.36 2.72 -4.68
N SER A 132 -0.12 3.20 -4.69
CA SER A 132 0.42 4.14 -3.72
C SER A 132 1.14 5.30 -4.44
N PRO A 133 0.39 6.10 -5.23
CA PRO A 133 0.98 7.21 -5.97
C PRO A 133 1.57 8.23 -4.99
N ALA A 134 2.73 8.77 -5.34
CA ALA A 134 3.38 9.87 -4.62
C ALA A 134 2.67 11.22 -4.86
N ILE A 135 1.41 11.29 -4.42
CA ILE A 135 0.51 12.43 -4.49
C ILE A 135 0.02 12.74 -3.07
N LYS A 136 -0.01 14.02 -2.73
CA LYS A 136 -0.51 14.51 -1.43
C LYS A 136 -1.84 15.19 -1.64
N LEU A 137 -2.90 14.61 -1.07
CA LEU A 137 -4.27 15.11 -1.21
C LEU A 137 -4.41 16.54 -0.68
N GLU A 138 -3.69 16.87 0.40
CA GLU A 138 -3.67 18.20 1.00
C GLU A 138 -3.08 19.29 0.08
N ARG A 139 -2.36 18.89 -0.98
CA ARG A 139 -1.80 19.80 -2.00
C ARG A 139 -2.40 19.56 -3.38
N ALA A 140 -3.61 18.99 -3.46
CA ALA A 140 -4.20 18.60 -4.74
C ALA A 140 -4.26 19.72 -5.79
N ILE A 141 -4.53 20.97 -5.37
CA ILE A 141 -4.57 22.14 -6.27
C ILE A 141 -3.22 22.36 -6.97
N GLU A 142 -2.11 22.22 -6.24
CA GLU A 142 -0.76 22.44 -6.76
C GLU A 142 -0.24 21.21 -7.53
N GLN A 143 -0.92 20.08 -7.41
CA GLN A 143 -0.53 18.80 -7.99
C GLN A 143 -1.42 18.37 -9.17
N GLY A 144 -2.19 19.29 -9.77
CA GLY A 144 -3.14 19.03 -10.86
C GLY A 144 -2.58 18.11 -11.95
N ASP A 145 -1.45 18.47 -12.56
CA ASP A 145 -0.81 17.68 -13.63
C ASP A 145 -0.46 16.24 -13.19
N ARG A 146 -0.07 16.03 -11.92
CA ARG A 146 0.26 14.69 -11.40
C ARG A 146 -1.00 13.88 -11.17
N ILE A 147 -2.05 14.51 -10.66
CA ILE A 147 -3.36 13.88 -10.47
C ILE A 147 -3.92 13.44 -11.81
N GLU A 148 -3.89 14.30 -12.84
CA GLU A 148 -4.37 13.97 -14.18
C GLU A 148 -3.63 12.76 -14.76
N ARG A 149 -2.29 12.76 -14.73
CA ARG A 149 -1.49 11.61 -15.18
C ARG A 149 -1.84 10.32 -14.44
N TYR A 150 -2.07 10.42 -13.12
CA TYR A 150 -2.49 9.27 -12.32
C TYR A 150 -3.86 8.75 -12.78
N ARG A 151 -4.85 9.64 -12.93
CA ARG A 151 -6.20 9.29 -13.37
C ARG A 151 -6.20 8.59 -14.73
N GLU A 152 -5.39 9.08 -15.66
CA GLU A 152 -5.31 8.54 -17.02
C GLU A 152 -4.73 7.11 -17.08
N ARG A 153 -3.86 6.75 -16.13
CA ARG A 153 -2.94 5.62 -16.33
C ARG A 153 -3.01 4.53 -15.27
N ALA A 154 -3.42 4.83 -14.04
CA ALA A 154 -3.38 3.88 -12.92
C ALA A 154 -4.04 2.53 -13.24
N LEU A 155 -5.30 2.53 -13.72
CA LEU A 155 -6.02 1.29 -14.06
C LEU A 155 -5.36 0.55 -15.24
N SER A 156 -4.84 1.29 -16.23
CA SER A 156 -4.14 0.70 -17.37
C SER A 156 -2.83 0.03 -16.96
N PHE A 157 -2.10 0.62 -16.01
CA PHE A 157 -0.86 0.06 -15.48
C PHE A 157 -1.10 -1.18 -14.63
N LEU A 158 -2.19 -1.25 -13.85
CA LEU A 158 -2.57 -2.51 -13.19
C LEU A 158 -2.93 -3.60 -14.18
N THR A 159 -3.58 -3.24 -15.30
CA THR A 159 -3.85 -4.21 -16.37
C THR A 159 -2.55 -4.72 -17.01
N GLN A 160 -1.56 -3.84 -17.21
CA GLN A 160 -0.23 -4.24 -17.67
C GLN A 160 0.50 -5.11 -16.63
N ALA A 161 0.41 -4.80 -15.34
CA ALA A 161 0.98 -5.61 -14.27
C ALA A 161 0.36 -7.02 -14.21
N MET A 162 -0.96 -7.14 -14.43
CA MET A 162 -1.59 -8.45 -14.61
C MET A 162 -1.06 -9.19 -15.83
N ALA A 163 -0.79 -8.49 -16.94
CA ALA A 163 -0.18 -9.10 -18.12
C ALA A 163 1.26 -9.58 -17.87
N LEU A 164 1.92 -9.05 -16.84
CA LEU A 164 3.18 -9.54 -16.29
C LEU A 164 2.97 -10.57 -15.17
N HIS A 165 1.81 -11.22 -15.12
CA HIS A 165 1.48 -12.29 -14.18
C HIS A 165 1.45 -11.85 -12.70
N SER A 166 1.17 -10.57 -12.41
CA SER A 166 1.09 -10.09 -11.02
C SER A 166 -0.27 -10.40 -10.37
N ALA A 167 -0.29 -11.31 -9.40
CA ALA A 167 -1.47 -11.54 -8.57
C ALA A 167 -1.79 -10.36 -7.64
N GLN A 168 -0.78 -9.56 -7.29
CA GLN A 168 -0.97 -8.34 -6.53
C GLN A 168 -1.84 -7.34 -7.30
N ALA A 169 -1.62 -7.19 -8.61
CA ALA A 169 -2.48 -6.33 -9.43
C ALA A 169 -3.95 -6.80 -9.41
N VAL A 170 -4.19 -8.11 -9.41
CA VAL A 170 -5.54 -8.69 -9.30
C VAL A 170 -6.17 -8.33 -7.95
N ALA A 171 -5.44 -8.54 -6.85
CA ALA A 171 -5.93 -8.21 -5.50
C ALA A 171 -6.26 -6.72 -5.36
N GLN A 172 -5.43 -5.84 -5.92
CA GLN A 172 -5.61 -4.40 -5.86
C GLN A 172 -6.81 -3.94 -6.71
N LEU A 173 -7.04 -4.55 -7.88
CA LEU A 173 -8.25 -4.30 -8.67
C LEU A 173 -9.51 -4.81 -7.95
N MET A 174 -9.45 -5.99 -7.34
CA MET A 174 -10.54 -6.54 -6.52
C MET A 174 -10.94 -5.57 -5.40
N GLU A 175 -9.99 -5.09 -4.61
CA GLU A 175 -10.27 -4.14 -3.53
C GLU A 175 -10.73 -2.77 -4.05
N ALA A 176 -10.18 -2.29 -5.16
CA ALA A 176 -10.53 -0.99 -5.74
C ALA A 176 -12.01 -0.92 -6.14
N PHE A 177 -12.54 -1.97 -6.75
CA PHE A 177 -13.92 -2.03 -7.24
C PHE A 177 -14.96 -2.45 -6.17
N ASP A 178 -14.53 -2.95 -5.00
CA ASP A 178 -15.43 -3.49 -3.96
C ASP A 178 -16.43 -2.42 -3.48
N PRO A 179 -17.76 -2.51 -3.74
CA PRO A 179 -18.71 -1.47 -3.34
C PRO A 179 -18.76 -1.21 -1.83
N GLU A 180 -18.39 -2.20 -1.01
CA GLU A 180 -18.43 -2.14 0.45
C GLU A 180 -17.02 -2.16 1.07
N TRP A 181 -16.04 -1.56 0.38
CA TRP A 181 -14.67 -1.50 0.90
C TRP A 181 -14.64 -0.90 2.31
N ILE A 182 -13.90 -1.60 3.18
CA ILE A 182 -13.66 -1.16 4.56
C ILE A 182 -12.18 -0.86 4.71
N PRO A 183 -11.81 0.32 5.28
CA PRO A 183 -10.43 0.64 5.61
C PRO A 183 -9.76 -0.51 6.39
N PRO A 184 -8.52 -0.90 6.08
CA PRO A 184 -7.84 -2.00 6.78
C PRO A 184 -7.90 -1.94 8.32
N PRO A 185 -7.73 -0.76 8.96
CA PRO A 185 -7.84 -0.64 10.43
C PRO A 185 -9.24 -0.94 10.98
N LEU A 186 -10.28 -0.85 10.13
CA LEU A 186 -11.68 -1.03 10.50
C LEU A 186 -12.25 -2.38 10.04
N ARG A 187 -11.46 -3.20 9.32
CA ARG A 187 -11.86 -4.55 8.93
C ARG A 187 -12.06 -5.40 10.19
N PRO A 188 -13.12 -6.24 10.25
CA PRO A 188 -13.31 -7.14 11.37
C PRO A 188 -12.08 -8.05 11.52
N GLN A 189 -11.36 -7.92 12.63
CA GLN A 189 -10.30 -8.87 12.99
C GLN A 189 -10.87 -9.91 13.95
N GLU A 190 -10.30 -11.12 13.94
CA GLU A 190 -10.69 -12.21 14.82
C GLU A 190 -10.83 -11.73 16.27
N GLY A 191 -12.05 -11.76 16.82
CA GLY A 191 -12.34 -11.42 18.21
C GLY A 191 -12.49 -9.94 18.56
N LYS A 192 -12.27 -8.99 17.64
CA LYS A 192 -12.45 -7.54 17.88
C LYS A 192 -13.31 -6.92 16.78
N SER A 193 -14.63 -7.12 16.85
CA SER A 193 -15.56 -6.47 15.94
C SER A 193 -15.91 -5.06 16.43
N ILE A 194 -15.50 -4.04 15.68
CA ILE A 194 -16.03 -2.68 15.88
C ILE A 194 -17.52 -2.69 15.51
N PRO A 195 -18.44 -2.24 16.40
CA PRO A 195 -19.87 -2.18 16.10
C PRO A 195 -20.15 -1.35 14.83
N PRO A 196 -21.18 -1.71 14.02
CA PRO A 196 -21.45 -1.04 12.74
C PRO A 196 -21.57 0.49 12.84
N GLY A 197 -22.25 1.01 13.86
CA GLY A 197 -22.41 2.45 14.08
C GLY A 197 -21.09 3.16 14.41
N MET A 198 -20.21 2.54 15.19
CA MET A 198 -18.88 3.08 15.51
C MET A 198 -17.95 3.00 14.28
N ARG A 199 -18.10 1.96 13.45
CA ARG A 199 -17.34 1.82 12.21
C ARG A 199 -17.68 2.92 11.21
N ALA A 200 -18.96 3.22 11.03
CA ALA A 200 -19.40 4.31 10.16
C ALA A 200 -18.83 5.66 10.61
N MET A 201 -18.81 5.93 11.92
CA MET A 201 -18.23 7.15 12.48
C MET A 201 -16.70 7.24 12.27
N LEU A 202 -15.99 6.11 12.34
CA LEU A 202 -14.54 6.08 12.14
C LEU A 202 -14.14 6.11 10.66
N ALA A 203 -15.01 5.63 9.76
CA ALA A 203 -14.73 5.55 8.33
C ALA A 203 -14.45 6.93 7.71
N ASP A 204 -15.09 8.00 8.21
CA ASP A 204 -14.86 9.38 7.76
C ASP A 204 -13.40 9.84 8.01
N GLY A 205 -12.71 9.23 8.97
CA GLY A 205 -11.29 9.48 9.23
C GLY A 205 -10.33 8.76 8.28
N PHE A 206 -10.82 7.85 7.44
CA PHE A 206 -10.01 7.05 6.52
C PHE A 206 -10.51 7.24 5.08
N PRO A 207 -10.01 8.27 4.36
CA PRO A 207 -10.40 8.48 2.98
C PRO A 207 -10.08 7.23 2.14
N PRO A 208 -10.92 6.90 1.13
CA PRO A 208 -10.66 5.76 0.26
C PRO A 208 -9.33 5.94 -0.48
N PRO A 209 -8.59 4.85 -0.76
CA PRO A 209 -7.33 4.93 -1.48
C PRO A 209 -7.53 5.55 -2.88
N PRO A 210 -6.51 6.23 -3.44
CA PRO A 210 -6.64 6.92 -4.74
C PRO A 210 -7.16 6.02 -5.86
N LEU A 211 -6.74 4.75 -5.87
CA LEU A 211 -7.14 3.78 -6.88
C LEU A 211 -8.65 3.50 -6.85
N ARG A 212 -9.23 3.41 -5.64
CA ARG A 212 -10.67 3.23 -5.45
C ARG A 212 -11.45 4.44 -5.93
N GLN A 213 -10.95 5.65 -5.68
CA GLN A 213 -11.59 6.87 -6.17
C GLN A 213 -11.65 6.92 -7.70
N LEU A 214 -10.73 6.26 -8.40
CA LEU A 214 -10.74 6.12 -9.85
C LEU A 214 -11.61 4.96 -10.34
N ALA A 215 -11.50 3.79 -9.72
CA ALA A 215 -12.22 2.59 -10.11
C ALA A 215 -13.73 2.75 -9.92
N GLY A 216 -14.15 3.45 -8.85
CA GLY A 216 -15.54 3.58 -8.47
C GLY A 216 -16.12 2.29 -7.89
N ASN A 217 -17.44 2.27 -7.74
CA ASN A 217 -18.16 1.11 -7.22
C ASN A 217 -18.69 0.27 -8.39
N ASP A 218 -18.09 -0.89 -8.63
CA ASP A 218 -18.52 -1.83 -9.67
C ASP A 218 -18.51 -3.26 -9.10
N ALA A 219 -19.68 -3.70 -8.64
CA ALA A 219 -19.86 -5.03 -8.04
C ALA A 219 -19.51 -6.16 -9.02
N GLN A 220 -19.77 -5.98 -10.32
CA GLN A 220 -19.47 -7.00 -11.33
C GLN A 220 -17.96 -7.11 -11.54
N ALA A 221 -17.25 -5.99 -11.64
CA ALA A 221 -15.79 -5.97 -11.74
C ALA A 221 -15.13 -6.52 -10.46
N ALA A 222 -15.60 -6.13 -9.28
CA ALA A 222 -15.13 -6.66 -8.00
C ALA A 222 -15.29 -8.18 -7.94
N TYR A 223 -16.46 -8.70 -8.34
CA TYR A 223 -16.74 -10.13 -8.39
C TYR A 223 -15.82 -10.87 -9.37
N ARG A 224 -15.61 -10.32 -10.58
CA ARG A 224 -14.68 -10.87 -11.57
C ARG A 224 -13.26 -10.99 -11.02
N TYR A 225 -12.73 -9.93 -10.41
CA TYR A 225 -11.38 -9.96 -9.86
C TYR A 225 -11.27 -10.81 -8.61
N ALA A 226 -12.33 -10.94 -7.82
CA ALA A 226 -12.38 -11.89 -6.70
C ALA A 226 -12.31 -13.35 -7.17
N GLN A 227 -13.09 -13.72 -8.19
CA GLN A 227 -13.04 -15.04 -8.83
C GLN A 227 -11.63 -15.38 -9.36
N LEU A 228 -10.96 -14.40 -9.96
CA LEU A 228 -9.57 -14.56 -10.41
C LEU A 228 -8.62 -14.70 -9.20
N CYS A 229 -8.74 -13.82 -8.20
CA CYS A 229 -7.86 -13.77 -7.04
C CYS A 229 -7.97 -15.03 -6.18
N GLU A 230 -9.16 -15.61 -6.02
CA GLU A 230 -9.35 -16.87 -5.30
C GLU A 230 -8.41 -17.98 -5.84
N ARG A 231 -8.09 -17.95 -7.13
CA ARG A 231 -7.27 -18.95 -7.80
C ARG A 231 -5.79 -18.61 -7.84
N VAL A 232 -5.44 -17.33 -8.02
CA VAL A 232 -4.05 -16.90 -8.31
C VAL A 232 -3.37 -16.18 -7.15
N CYS A 233 -4.14 -15.63 -6.21
CA CYS A 233 -3.60 -14.89 -5.07
C CYS A 233 -3.10 -15.82 -3.95
N PRO A 234 -2.19 -15.32 -3.09
CA PRO A 234 -1.78 -16.00 -1.87
C PRO A 234 -2.91 -16.07 -0.84
N ASP A 235 -2.73 -16.90 0.19
CA ASP A 235 -3.82 -17.36 1.07
C ASP A 235 -4.58 -16.22 1.78
N LEU A 236 -3.88 -15.16 2.20
CA LEU A 236 -4.52 -14.01 2.84
C LEU A 236 -5.53 -13.34 1.89
N GLN A 237 -5.11 -13.02 0.67
CA GLN A 237 -5.96 -12.38 -0.33
C GLN A 237 -6.98 -13.36 -0.94
N ARG A 238 -6.65 -14.66 -1.01
CA ARG A 238 -7.61 -15.71 -1.38
C ARG A 238 -8.79 -15.75 -0.41
N SER A 239 -8.52 -15.73 0.90
CA SER A 239 -9.61 -15.75 1.89
C SER A 239 -10.50 -14.49 1.81
N ALA A 240 -9.89 -13.32 1.58
CA ALA A 240 -10.62 -12.08 1.30
C ALA A 240 -11.46 -12.18 0.02
N ALA A 241 -10.92 -12.80 -1.04
CA ALA A 241 -11.63 -13.02 -2.29
C ALA A 241 -12.83 -13.96 -2.13
N THR A 242 -12.68 -15.08 -1.42
CA THR A 242 -13.79 -16.00 -1.13
C THR A 242 -14.91 -15.31 -0.37
N ALA A 243 -14.58 -14.53 0.67
CA ALA A 243 -15.57 -13.75 1.43
C ALA A 243 -16.29 -12.72 0.54
N LEU A 244 -15.57 -12.06 -0.37
CA LEU A 244 -16.14 -11.10 -1.31
C LEU A 244 -17.07 -11.78 -2.33
N ILE A 245 -16.70 -12.95 -2.86
CA ILE A 245 -17.52 -13.77 -3.76
C ILE A 245 -18.84 -14.15 -3.09
N GLU A 246 -18.78 -14.65 -1.85
CA GLU A 246 -19.97 -15.06 -1.11
C GLU A 246 -20.92 -13.89 -0.88
N ARG A 247 -20.37 -12.73 -0.50
CA ARG A 247 -21.14 -11.50 -0.28
C ARG A 247 -21.81 -11.00 -1.56
N LEU A 248 -21.07 -10.90 -2.66
CA LEU A 248 -21.57 -10.34 -3.92
C LEU A 248 -22.46 -11.30 -4.72
N ARG A 249 -22.44 -12.61 -4.40
CA ARG A 249 -23.28 -13.60 -5.09
C ARG A 249 -24.78 -13.28 -4.99
N GLY A 250 -25.21 -12.67 -3.89
CA GLY A 250 -26.60 -12.28 -3.66
C GLY A 250 -27.00 -10.93 -4.27
N SER A 251 -26.03 -10.08 -4.62
CA SER A 251 -26.29 -8.73 -5.16
C SER A 251 -26.26 -8.66 -6.68
N LEU A 252 -25.61 -9.63 -7.35
CA LEU A 252 -25.54 -9.73 -8.80
C LEU A 252 -26.59 -10.69 -9.35
N ASP A 253 -27.15 -10.36 -10.51
CA ASP A 253 -28.06 -11.27 -11.19
C ASP A 253 -27.34 -12.50 -11.81
N GLY A 254 -28.09 -13.46 -12.33
CA GLY A 254 -27.50 -14.67 -12.93
C GLY A 254 -26.59 -14.38 -14.13
N ALA A 255 -26.99 -13.45 -15.00
CA ALA A 255 -26.27 -13.13 -16.22
C ALA A 255 -25.02 -12.27 -15.96
N GLU A 256 -25.06 -11.39 -14.96
CA GLU A 256 -23.91 -10.62 -14.48
C GLU A 256 -22.84 -11.52 -13.89
N ARG A 257 -23.25 -12.50 -13.07
CA ARG A 257 -22.35 -13.51 -12.49
C ARG A 257 -21.70 -14.36 -13.57
N GLU A 258 -22.49 -14.93 -14.48
CA GLU A 258 -21.96 -15.77 -15.55
C GLU A 258 -20.97 -15.02 -16.44
N ARG A 259 -21.27 -13.75 -16.77
CA ARG A 259 -20.34 -12.87 -17.51
C ARG A 259 -19.03 -12.64 -16.73
N ALA A 260 -19.13 -12.32 -15.44
CA ALA A 260 -17.96 -12.07 -14.60
C ALA A 260 -17.10 -13.31 -14.40
N GLU A 261 -17.71 -14.49 -14.20
CA GLU A 261 -17.00 -15.77 -14.10
C GLU A 261 -16.31 -16.16 -15.41
N SER A 262 -17.01 -16.00 -16.54
CA SER A 262 -16.45 -16.25 -17.88
C SER A 262 -15.26 -15.33 -18.15
N GLU A 263 -15.37 -14.07 -17.76
CA GLU A 263 -14.27 -13.11 -17.94
C GLU A 263 -13.10 -13.39 -16.99
N ALA A 264 -13.35 -13.76 -15.74
CA ALA A 264 -12.30 -14.18 -14.80
C ALA A 264 -11.55 -15.40 -15.33
N GLN A 265 -12.27 -16.38 -15.89
CA GLN A 265 -11.67 -17.55 -16.54
C GLN A 265 -10.80 -17.15 -17.74
N ARG A 266 -11.31 -16.27 -18.61
CA ARG A 266 -10.55 -15.74 -19.76
C ARG A 266 -9.26 -15.05 -19.31
N LEU A 267 -9.33 -14.19 -18.29
CA LEU A 267 -8.17 -13.49 -17.74
C LEU A 267 -7.16 -14.47 -17.14
N ARG A 268 -7.63 -15.52 -16.45
CA ARG A 268 -6.78 -16.59 -15.93
C ARG A 268 -6.05 -17.32 -17.05
N GLU A 269 -6.75 -17.72 -18.10
CA GLU A 269 -6.15 -18.42 -19.25
C GLU A 269 -5.14 -17.54 -19.99
N GLN A 270 -5.44 -16.24 -20.11
CA GLN A 270 -4.59 -15.28 -20.80
C GLN A 270 -3.32 -14.93 -20.01
N TYR A 271 -3.44 -14.72 -18.69
CA TYR A 271 -2.38 -14.12 -17.88
C TYR A 271 -1.87 -15.02 -16.75
N PHE A 272 -2.46 -16.18 -16.49
CA PHE A 272 -2.02 -17.08 -15.43
C PHE A 272 -2.18 -18.55 -15.86
N PRO A 273 -1.56 -18.96 -16.99
CA PRO A 273 -1.70 -20.32 -17.52
C PRO A 273 -1.11 -21.37 -16.57
N ASP A 274 -0.01 -21.02 -15.90
CA ASP A 274 0.67 -21.85 -14.92
C ASP A 274 0.40 -21.25 -13.53
N ALA A 275 -0.48 -21.89 -12.74
CA ALA A 275 -0.90 -21.42 -11.41
C ALA A 275 0.23 -21.50 -10.33
N HIS A 276 1.49 -21.41 -10.74
CA HIS A 276 2.64 -21.37 -9.84
C HIS A 276 2.94 -19.92 -9.45
N ARG A 277 3.13 -19.71 -8.13
CA ARG A 277 3.40 -18.43 -7.42
C ARG A 277 3.64 -17.23 -8.33
N ALA A 278 2.61 -16.42 -8.48
CA ALA A 278 2.68 -15.11 -9.10
C ALA A 278 3.57 -14.14 -8.30
N ASP A 279 4.24 -13.24 -9.01
CA ASP A 279 5.14 -12.24 -8.41
C ASP A 279 4.36 -11.26 -7.52
N TRP A 280 4.92 -11.00 -6.33
CA TRP A 280 4.40 -10.06 -5.35
C TRP A 280 5.47 -9.02 -5.02
N VAL A 281 5.15 -7.74 -5.21
CA VAL A 281 6.04 -6.63 -4.85
C VAL A 281 5.71 -6.17 -3.43
N GLU A 282 6.71 -6.15 -2.55
CA GLU A 282 6.55 -5.56 -1.21
C GLU A 282 6.31 -4.06 -1.35
N ILE A 283 5.11 -3.59 -1.03
CA ILE A 283 4.79 -2.17 -0.93
C ILE A 283 5.02 -1.73 0.52
N ALA A 284 5.85 -0.70 0.72
CA ALA A 284 6.10 -0.12 2.03
C ALA A 284 4.80 0.40 2.69
N GLY A 285 4.31 -0.32 3.71
CA GLY A 285 3.17 0.11 4.54
C GLY A 285 1.88 -0.72 4.44
N GLU A 286 1.84 -1.78 3.62
CA GLU A 286 0.72 -2.76 3.60
C GLU A 286 1.00 -4.02 4.44
N SER A 287 2.14 -4.10 5.12
CA SER A 287 2.50 -5.22 5.99
C SER A 287 1.63 -5.24 7.26
N GLY A 288 0.46 -5.85 7.17
CA GLY A 288 -0.03 -6.65 8.29
C GLY A 288 1.00 -7.74 8.55
N ASN A 289 1.64 -7.69 9.72
CA ASN A 289 2.58 -8.66 10.29
C ASN A 289 2.95 -9.88 9.41
N PRO A 290 4.20 -10.00 8.93
CA PRO A 290 4.73 -11.30 8.52
C PRO A 290 5.11 -12.09 9.78
N SER A 291 4.12 -12.62 10.48
CA SER A 291 4.35 -13.68 11.47
C SER A 291 4.55 -15.00 10.71
N SER A 292 5.77 -15.30 10.27
CA SER A 292 6.36 -16.65 10.25
C SER A 292 7.60 -16.73 9.36
N SER A 293 8.72 -16.17 9.81
CA SER A 293 10.02 -16.79 9.55
C SER A 293 10.14 -17.99 10.49
N ALA A 294 9.74 -19.17 10.04
CA ALA A 294 10.16 -20.41 10.68
C ALA A 294 11.64 -20.68 10.31
N PRO A 295 12.56 -20.83 11.28
CA PRO A 295 13.95 -21.13 11.00
C PRO A 295 14.09 -22.60 10.60
N GLY A 296 14.35 -22.85 9.32
CA GLY A 296 14.89 -24.14 8.88
C GLY A 296 16.33 -24.25 9.40
N THR A 297 16.54 -25.17 10.34
CA THR A 297 17.86 -25.60 10.81
C THR A 297 18.08 -27.03 10.32
N PRO A 298 19.34 -27.49 10.30
CA PRO A 298 20.28 -27.50 9.17
C PRO A 298 20.03 -28.61 8.12
#